data_AF-A0A6M0AYG5-F1
#
_entry.id   AF-A0A6M0AYG5-F1
#
_cell.length_a   1.000
_cell.length_b   1.000
_cell.length_c   1.000
_cell.angle_alpha   90.00
_cell.angle_beta   90.00
_cell.angle_gamma   90.00
#
_symmetry.space_group_name_H-M   'P 1'
#
loop_
_entity.id
_entity.type
_entity.pdbx_description
1 polymer ?
#
loop_
_entity_poly.entity_id
_entity_poly.type
_entity_poly.pdbx_seq_one_letter_code
_entity_poly.pdbx_strand_id
1 'polypeptide(L)'
;MVVKPEWLRVKAPQWQRVGNIKETLRDLALNTVCEEASCPNIGECFNAGTATFLIMGPACTRACPYCDIDFEKKPKALDSTE
;
A
#
# COMPACT_ATOMS: atom_id res chain seq x y z
N MET A 1 -8.64 -22.16 -0.49
CA MET A 1 -7.47 -21.34 -0.86
C MET A 1 -6.65 -22.09 -1.89
N VAL A 2 -6.29 -21.44 -3.00
CA VAL A 2 -5.32 -21.99 -3.96
C VAL A 2 -3.92 -21.75 -3.39
N VAL A 3 -3.11 -22.80 -3.30
CA VAL A 3 -1.72 -22.69 -2.83
C VAL A 3 -0.91 -21.99 -3.91
N LYS A 4 -0.20 -20.90 -3.55
CA LYS A 4 0.69 -20.21 -4.49
C LYS A 4 1.89 -21.11 -4.84
N PRO A 5 2.31 -21.15 -6.13
CA PRO A 5 3.52 -21.87 -6.55
C PRO A 5 4.76 -21.41 -5.77
N GLU A 6 5.78 -22.27 -5.69
CA GLU A 6 7.01 -21.97 -4.95
C GLU A 6 7.74 -20.73 -5.45
N TRP A 7 7.77 -20.53 -6.77
CA TRP A 7 8.41 -19.38 -7.42
C TRP A 7 7.68 -18.06 -7.20
N LEU A 8 6.42 -18.07 -6.74
CA LEU A 8 5.60 -16.87 -6.48
C LEU A 8 5.60 -16.53 -4.98
N ARG A 9 6.79 -16.44 -4.39
CA ARG A 9 7.00 -16.12 -2.97
C ARG A 9 8.07 -15.05 -2.83
N VAL A 10 7.85 -14.13 -1.90
CA VAL A 10 8.79 -13.09 -1.52
C VAL A 10 9.18 -13.27 -0.06
N LYS A 11 10.35 -12.77 0.33
CA LYS A 11 10.73 -12.71 1.75
C LYS A 11 9.77 -11.76 2.47
N ALA A 12 9.32 -12.15 3.65
CA ALA A 12 8.47 -11.29 4.47
C ALA A 12 9.15 -9.92 4.69
N PRO A 13 8.40 -8.81 4.61
CA PRO A 13 8.95 -7.48 4.86
C PRO A 13 9.53 -7.44 6.28
N GLN A 14 10.84 -7.20 6.38
CA GLN A 14 11.53 -7.03 7.64
C GLN A 14 11.50 -5.56 8.03
N TRP A 15 11.45 -5.28 9.34
CA TRP A 15 11.48 -3.91 9.86
C TRP A 15 12.63 -3.08 9.29
N GLN A 16 13.82 -3.67 9.17
CA GLN A 16 15.02 -3.04 8.60
C GLN A 16 14.85 -2.57 7.14
N ARG A 17 13.89 -3.14 6.40
CA ARG A 17 13.66 -2.86 4.97
C ARG A 17 12.49 -1.90 4.72
N VAL A 18 11.64 -1.69 5.71
CA VAL A 18 10.33 -1.01 5.55
C VAL A 18 10.14 0.12 6.57
N GLY A 19 10.79 0.04 7.73
CA GLY A 19 10.55 0.87 8.90
C GLY A 19 10.61 2.37 8.61
N ASN A 20 11.74 2.87 8.11
CA ASN A 20 11.94 4.32 7.92
C ASN A 20 10.88 4.97 7.02
N ILE A 21 10.59 4.36 5.86
CA ILE A 21 9.60 4.90 4.92
C ILE A 21 8.20 4.77 5.51
N LYS A 22 7.88 3.63 6.14
CA LYS A 22 6.58 3.41 6.76
C LYS A 22 6.32 4.38 7.92
N GLU A 23 7.33 4.70 8.73
CA GLU A 23 7.24 5.71 9.78
C GLU A 23 7.03 7.09 9.17
N THR A 24 7.83 7.48 8.18
CA THR A 24 7.69 8.77 7.48
C THR A 24 6.29 8.96 6.88
N LEU A 25 5.77 7.93 6.20
CA LEU A 25 4.43 7.97 5.61
C LEU A 25 3.33 8.12 6.67
N ARG A 26 3.47 7.44 7.81
CA ARG A 26 2.53 7.54 8.95
C ARG A 26 2.59 8.91 9.60
N ASP A 27 3.78 9.46 9.80
CA ASP A 27 3.98 10.77 10.41
C ASP A 27 3.40 11.89 9.54
N LEU A 28 3.46 11.73 8.22
CA LEU A 28 2.89 12.65 7.24
C LEU A 28 1.42 12.34 6.89
N ALA A 29 0.81 11.30 7.47
CA ALA A 29 -0.53 10.84 7.17
C ALA A 29 -0.80 10.58 5.66
N LEU A 30 0.21 10.08 4.94
CA LEU A 30 0.14 9.81 3.50
C LEU A 30 -0.20 8.35 3.21
N ASN A 31 -1.07 8.11 2.23
CA ASN A 31 -1.44 6.77 1.79
C ASN A 31 -0.56 6.31 0.62
N THR A 32 -0.34 5.00 0.50
CA THR A 32 0.39 4.41 -0.64
C THR A 32 -0.34 3.22 -1.23
N VAL A 33 -0.26 3.07 -2.55
CA VAL A 33 -0.74 1.84 -3.23
C VAL A 33 0.05 0.62 -2.75
N CYS A 34 1.29 0.81 -2.32
CA CYS A 34 2.13 -0.25 -1.77
C CYS A 34 1.49 -0.94 -0.56
N GLU A 35 0.85 -0.16 0.33
CA GLU A 35 0.17 -0.66 1.52
C GLU A 35 -1.28 -1.03 1.23
N GLU A 36 -2.06 -0.13 0.63
CA GLU A 36 -3.51 -0.32 0.44
C GLU A 36 -3.85 -1.44 -0.56
N ALA A 37 -2.94 -1.80 -1.46
CA ALA A 37 -3.14 -2.91 -2.40
C ALA A 37 -2.40 -4.21 -2.00
N SER A 38 -1.91 -4.31 -0.76
CA SER A 38 -1.19 -5.48 -0.24
C SER A 38 -0.03 -5.94 -1.14
N CYS A 39 0.75 -4.98 -1.66
CA CYS A 39 1.77 -5.27 -2.67
C CYS A 39 2.88 -6.18 -2.10
N PRO A 40 3.19 -7.33 -2.71
CA PRO A 40 4.23 -8.23 -2.22
C PRO A 40 5.65 -7.61 -2.32
N ASN A 41 5.83 -6.58 -3.15
CA ASN A 41 7.13 -5.95 -3.39
C ASN A 41 7.43 -4.79 -2.42
N ILE A 42 6.54 -4.48 -1.47
CA ILE A 42 6.70 -3.36 -0.53
C ILE A 42 8.06 -3.38 0.18
N GLY A 43 8.55 -4.55 0.57
CA GLY A 43 9.84 -4.71 1.24
C GLY A 43 11.06 -4.41 0.36
N GLU A 44 10.94 -4.61 -0.96
CA GLU A 44 12.00 -4.28 -1.91
C GLU A 44 11.96 -2.79 -2.27
N CYS A 45 10.78 -2.28 -2.63
CA CYS A 45 10.60 -0.89 -3.01
C CYS A 45 10.97 0.06 -1.87
N PHE A 46 10.48 -0.19 -0.65
CA PHE A 46 10.77 0.71 0.47
C PHE A 46 12.26 0.67 0.86
N ASN A 47 12.89 -0.50 0.78
CA ASN A 47 14.33 -0.62 1.05
C ASN A 47 15.17 0.14 0.02
N ALA A 48 14.65 0.32 -1.20
CA ALA A 48 15.26 1.11 -2.27
C ALA A 48 14.88 2.61 -2.23
N GLY A 49 14.21 3.09 -1.18
CA GLY A 49 13.82 4.52 -1.12
C GLY A 49 12.61 4.86 -2.00
N THR A 50 11.83 3.87 -2.46
CA THR A 50 10.79 4.04 -3.48
C THR A 50 9.41 3.68 -2.93
N ALA A 51 8.43 4.55 -3.18
CA ALA A 51 7.02 4.33 -2.86
C ALA A 51 6.12 4.92 -3.95
N THR A 52 4.92 4.35 -4.11
CA THR A 52 3.87 4.89 -4.98
C THR A 52 2.73 5.42 -4.12
N PHE A 53 2.54 6.73 -4.13
CA PHE A 53 1.49 7.40 -3.37
C PHE A 53 0.10 7.08 -3.90
N LEU A 54 -0.86 7.01 -2.98
CA LEU A 54 -2.29 6.94 -3.28
C LEU A 54 -2.94 8.24 -2.78
N ILE A 55 -3.08 9.20 -3.68
CA ILE A 55 -3.82 10.44 -3.38
C ILE A 55 -5.33 10.15 -3.29
N MET A 56 -6.06 10.97 -2.54
CA MET A 56 -7.50 10.80 -2.31
C MET A 56 -7.85 9.46 -1.64
N GLY A 57 -6.88 8.89 -0.92
CA GLY A 57 -7.00 7.60 -0.24
C GLY A 57 -7.71 7.68 1.11
N PRO A 58 -7.77 6.55 1.85
CA PRO A 58 -7.21 5.24 1.49
C PRO A 58 -8.17 4.39 0.61
N ALA A 59 -9.45 4.77 0.48
CA ALA A 59 -10.47 3.91 -0.13
C ALA A 59 -10.91 4.37 -1.53
N CYS A 60 -11.37 3.43 -2.34
CA CYS A 60 -11.90 3.66 -3.68
C CYS A 60 -13.43 3.56 -3.73
N THR A 61 -14.08 4.41 -4.54
CA THR A 61 -15.53 4.32 -4.80
C THR A 61 -15.90 3.28 -5.86
N ARG A 62 -14.91 2.61 -6.45
CA ARG A 62 -15.09 1.48 -7.37
C ARG A 62 -14.70 0.18 -6.69
N ALA A 63 -15.35 -0.92 -7.06
CA ALA A 63 -15.07 -2.26 -6.56
C ALA A 63 -14.54 -3.15 -7.69
N CYS A 64 -13.30 -2.89 -8.13
CA CYS A 64 -12.67 -3.71 -9.16
C CYS A 64 -12.36 -5.11 -8.60
N PRO A 65 -12.71 -6.21 -9.30
CA PRO A 65 -12.67 -7.57 -8.72
C PRO A 65 -11.25 -8.10 -8.43
N TYR A 66 -10.22 -7.40 -8.89
CA TYR A 66 -8.80 -7.75 -8.67
C TYR A 66 -8.09 -6.82 -7.70
N CYS A 67 -8.73 -5.71 -7.30
CA CYS A 67 -8.10 -4.66 -6.52
C CYS A 67 -8.35 -4.89 -5.04
N ASP A 68 -7.29 -4.81 -4.23
CA ASP A 68 -7.35 -5.04 -2.79
C ASP A 68 -7.55 -3.74 -1.98
N ILE A 69 -7.52 -2.58 -2.65
CA ILE A 69 -7.85 -1.28 -2.02
C ILE A 69 -9.29 -1.30 -1.52
N ASP A 70 -9.49 -0.86 -0.29
CA ASP A 70 -10.78 -0.83 0.37
C ASP A 70 -11.85 -0.09 -0.46
N PHE A 71 -13.06 -0.65 -0.46
CA PHE A 71 -14.21 -0.03 -1.12
C PHE A 71 -14.97 0.86 -0.14
N GLU A 72 -15.16 2.13 -0.50
CA GLU A 72 -16.02 3.04 0.24
C GLU A 72 -17.05 3.70 -0.70
N LYS A 73 -18.33 3.49 -0.43
CA LYS A 73 -19.42 4.03 -1.27
C LYS A 73 -19.49 5.56 -1.22
N LYS A 74 -19.09 6.17 -0.11
CA LYS A 74 -19.14 7.62 0.11
C LYS A 74 -17.72 8.08 0.46
N PRO A 75 -16.99 8.74 -0.44
CA PRO A 75 -15.63 9.17 -0.14
C PRO A 75 -15.64 10.23 0.96
N LYS A 76 -14.52 10.32 1.69
CA LYS A 76 -14.24 11.44 2.59
C LYS A 76 -14.12 12.74 1.80
N ALA A 77 -14.17 13.87 2.51
CA ALA A 77 -13.81 15.14 1.92
C ALA A 77 -12.35 15.11 1.44
N LEU A 78 -12.05 15.81 0.34
CA LEU A 78 -10.70 15.92 -0.16
C LEU A 78 -9.82 16.66 0.84
N ASP A 79 -8.62 16.14 1.07
CA ASP A 79 -7.57 16.86 1.78
C ASP A 79 -6.86 17.81 0.80
N SER A 80 -6.86 19.11 1.11
CA SER A 80 -6.18 20.12 0.29
C SER A 80 -4.68 20.24 0.56
N THR A 81 -4.20 19.55 1.60
CA THR A 81 -2.81 19.57 2.07
C THR A 81 -2.08 18.25 1.81
N GLU A 82 -2.76 17.29 1.17
CA GLU A 82 -2.16 16.03 0.73
C GLU A 82 -0.98 16.23 -0.23
#